data_AF-A0A438GXE9-F1
#
_entry.id   AF-A0A438GXE9-F1
#
_cell.length_a   1.000
_cell.length_b   1.000
_cell.length_c   1.000
_cell.angle_alpha   90.00
_cell.angle_beta   90.00
_cell.angle_gamma   90.00
#
_symmetry.space_group_name_H-M   'P 1'
#
loop_
_entity.id
_entity.type
_entity.pdbx_description
1 polymer ?
#
loop_
_entity_poly.entity_id
_entity_poly.type
_entity_poly.pdbx_seq_one_letter_code
_entity_poly.pdbx_strand_id
1 'polypeptide(L)'
;MTVIKWGFLTKNDIRWVNREIFCYNKISLPGGLEAMRESEVNYTVGAIIAKPENESSWRYLRGLYKDDAQSWVNDPQVSSVCLTVLSAKRNTVFALSTLLDLLCHGFQPSQDFINAVDALKTPDLDLSDSNLATAVCSVLGHMDPMRVNYWAWRKNKLPAQTA
;
A
#
# COMPACT_ATOMS: atom_id res chain seq x y z
N MET A 1 23.99 -23.11 11.81
CA MET A 1 22.68 -23.63 11.37
C MET A 1 21.63 -22.85 12.14
N THR A 2 21.24 -21.69 11.63
CA THR A 2 20.39 -20.75 12.38
C THR A 2 18.94 -21.09 12.10
N VAL A 3 18.30 -21.78 13.04
CA VAL A 3 16.85 -22.02 13.02
C VAL A 3 16.17 -20.70 13.36
N ILE A 4 15.65 -20.01 12.33
CA ILE A 4 14.80 -18.84 12.51
C ILE A 4 13.49 -19.33 13.13
N LYS A 5 13.22 -18.86 14.35
CA LYS A 5 12.03 -19.17 15.14
C LYS A 5 10.84 -18.41 14.56
N TRP A 6 10.07 -19.04 13.66
CA TRP A 6 8.82 -18.48 13.13
C TRP A 6 7.70 -18.65 14.15
N GLY A 7 7.67 -17.78 15.16
CA GLY A 7 6.51 -17.62 16.03
C GLY A 7 5.44 -16.78 15.34
N PHE A 8 4.24 -17.34 15.18
CA PHE A 8 2.99 -16.67 14.80
C PHE A 8 2.88 -16.13 13.35
N LEU A 9 2.97 -17.01 12.36
CA LEU A 9 2.43 -16.73 11.02
C LEU A 9 1.03 -17.37 10.90
N THR A 10 0.03 -16.60 10.46
CA THR A 10 -1.27 -17.16 10.13
C THR A 10 -1.17 -18.02 8.86
N LYS A 11 -2.12 -18.93 8.62
CA LYS A 11 -2.15 -19.74 7.37
C LYS A 11 -2.13 -18.87 6.10
N ASN A 12 -2.68 -17.65 6.18
CA ASN A 12 -2.63 -16.71 5.07
C ASN A 12 -1.24 -16.12 4.87
N ASP A 13 -0.51 -15.79 5.94
CA ASP A 13 0.86 -15.28 5.83
C ASP A 13 1.79 -16.31 5.20
N ILE A 14 1.64 -17.59 5.58
CA ILE A 14 2.41 -18.69 4.99
C ILE A 14 2.14 -18.81 3.48
N ARG A 15 0.90 -18.60 3.03
CA ARG A 15 0.56 -18.63 1.58
C ARG A 15 1.28 -17.52 0.82
N TRP A 16 1.32 -16.31 1.35
CA TRP A 16 1.99 -15.19 0.70
C TRP A 16 3.52 -15.35 0.69
N VAL A 17 4.11 -15.76 1.81
CA VAL A 17 5.55 -16.05 1.88
C VAL A 17 5.93 -17.19 0.92
N ASN A 18 5.14 -18.26 0.85
CA ASN A 18 5.39 -19.34 -0.10
C ASN A 18 5.24 -18.89 -1.57
N ARG A 19 4.33 -17.96 -1.85
CA ARG A 19 4.16 -17.35 -3.18
C ARG A 19 5.38 -16.51 -3.55
N GLU A 20 5.88 -15.70 -2.62
CA GLU A 20 7.10 -14.91 -2.79
C GLU A 20 8.31 -15.82 -3.10
N ILE A 21 8.48 -16.91 -2.33
CA ILE A 21 9.50 -17.93 -2.60
C ILE A 21 9.28 -18.58 -3.98
N PHE A 22 8.05 -18.87 -4.36
CA PHE A 22 7.73 -19.45 -5.68
C PHE A 22 8.11 -18.51 -6.82
N CYS A 23 7.71 -17.23 -6.75
CA CYS A 23 8.07 -16.22 -7.74
C CYS A 23 9.58 -16.02 -7.81
N TYR A 24 10.27 -15.98 -6.66
CA TYR A 24 11.72 -15.88 -6.61
C TYR A 24 12.41 -17.05 -7.33
N ASN A 25 11.94 -18.28 -7.15
CA ASN A 25 12.46 -19.46 -7.85
C ASN A 25 12.17 -19.46 -9.36
N LYS A 26 11.18 -18.67 -9.81
CA LYS A 26 10.79 -18.56 -11.23
C LYS A 26 11.46 -17.40 -11.96
N ILE A 27 12.19 -16.52 -11.26
CA ILE A 27 12.99 -15.43 -11.84
C ILE A 27 14.03 -15.94 -12.85
N SER A 28 14.46 -17.21 -12.76
CA SER A 28 15.38 -17.82 -13.73
C SER A 28 14.76 -18.19 -15.09
N LEU A 29 13.48 -17.92 -15.33
CA LEU A 29 12.82 -18.13 -16.63
C LEU A 29 13.01 -16.93 -17.57
N PRO A 30 13.02 -17.12 -18.91
CA PRO A 30 13.07 -16.00 -19.85
C PRO A 30 11.86 -15.07 -19.64
N GLY A 31 12.10 -13.80 -19.32
CA GLY A 31 11.07 -12.80 -18.98
C GLY A 31 10.86 -12.56 -17.47
N GLY A 32 11.43 -13.41 -16.61
CA GLY A 32 11.56 -13.17 -15.17
C GLY A 32 10.29 -12.74 -14.44
N LEU A 33 10.46 -11.88 -13.43
CA LEU A 33 9.36 -11.32 -12.62
C LEU A 33 8.42 -10.45 -13.47
N GLU A 34 8.92 -9.76 -14.49
CA GLU A 34 8.12 -8.86 -15.34
C GLU A 34 7.04 -9.61 -16.13
N ALA A 35 7.39 -10.77 -16.71
CA ALA A 35 6.43 -11.61 -17.44
C ALA A 35 5.34 -12.23 -16.53
N MET A 36 5.63 -12.39 -15.23
CA MET A 36 4.65 -12.90 -14.26
C MET A 36 3.88 -11.78 -13.55
N ARG A 37 4.43 -10.56 -13.52
CA ARG A 37 3.95 -9.42 -12.72
C ARG A 37 2.46 -9.19 -12.90
N GLU A 38 2.00 -9.09 -14.14
CA GLU A 38 0.58 -8.83 -14.44
C GLU A 38 -0.34 -9.89 -13.81
N SER A 39 -0.03 -11.18 -13.99
CA SER A 39 -0.84 -12.27 -13.42
C SER A 39 -0.84 -12.29 -11.88
N GLU A 40 0.30 -11.96 -11.28
CA GLU A 40 0.48 -11.90 -9.83
C GLU A 40 -0.23 -10.68 -9.22
N VAL A 41 -0.17 -9.54 -9.89
CA VAL A 41 -0.89 -8.31 -9.52
C VAL A 41 -2.39 -8.56 -9.59
N ASN A 42 -2.91 -9.09 -10.70
CA ASN A 42 -4.33 -9.43 -10.86
C ASN A 42 -4.85 -10.33 -9.72
N TYR A 43 -4.09 -11.39 -9.40
CA TYR A 43 -4.44 -12.27 -8.29
C TYR A 43 -4.47 -11.53 -6.95
N THR A 44 -3.45 -10.71 -6.70
CA THR A 44 -3.27 -10.02 -5.42
C THR A 44 -4.32 -8.93 -5.22
N VAL A 45 -4.65 -8.19 -6.27
CA VAL A 45 -5.76 -7.23 -6.31
C VAL A 45 -7.07 -7.93 -5.97
N GLY A 46 -7.35 -9.10 -6.57
CA GLY A 46 -8.53 -9.89 -6.23
C GLY A 46 -8.58 -10.30 -4.74
N ALA A 47 -7.44 -10.68 -4.17
CA ALA A 47 -7.33 -11.02 -2.76
C ALA A 47 -7.53 -9.80 -1.83
N ILE A 48 -7.04 -8.62 -2.22
CA ILE A 48 -7.22 -7.36 -1.50
C ILE A 48 -8.70 -6.96 -1.51
N ILE A 49 -9.36 -7.00 -2.68
CA ILE A 49 -10.78 -6.66 -2.79
C ILE A 49 -11.63 -7.59 -1.91
N ALA A 50 -11.30 -8.88 -1.86
CA ALA A 50 -12.01 -9.84 -1.03
C ALA A 50 -11.79 -9.62 0.47
N LYS A 51 -10.59 -9.21 0.89
CA LYS A 51 -10.20 -9.01 2.31
C LYS A 51 -9.19 -7.85 2.44
N PRO A 52 -9.66 -6.58 2.47
CA PRO A 52 -8.79 -5.41 2.51
C PRO A 52 -8.00 -5.29 3.81
N GLU A 53 -8.46 -5.90 4.90
CA GLU A 53 -7.74 -5.97 6.18
C GLU A 53 -6.49 -6.87 6.17
N ASN A 54 -6.28 -7.68 5.12
CA ASN A 54 -5.15 -8.60 5.07
C ASN A 54 -3.85 -7.88 4.70
N GLU A 55 -3.04 -7.54 5.70
CA GLU A 55 -1.72 -6.91 5.54
C GLU A 55 -0.83 -7.64 4.54
N SER A 56 -0.84 -8.96 4.56
CA SER A 56 0.06 -9.77 3.73
C SER A 56 -0.24 -9.65 2.24
N SER A 57 -1.49 -9.42 1.85
CA SER A 57 -1.83 -9.16 0.44
C SER A 57 -1.23 -7.83 -0.03
N TRP A 58 -1.30 -6.78 0.80
CA TRP A 58 -0.73 -5.47 0.50
C TRP A 58 0.80 -5.49 0.47
N ARG A 59 1.42 -6.20 1.42
CA ARG A 59 2.87 -6.39 1.46
C ARG A 59 3.37 -7.13 0.22
N TYR A 60 2.67 -8.19 -0.17
CA TYR A 60 3.01 -8.94 -1.37
C TYR A 60 2.89 -8.07 -2.62
N LEU A 61 1.79 -7.31 -2.75
CA LEU A 61 1.60 -6.38 -3.87
C LEU A 61 2.78 -5.40 -3.98
N ARG A 62 3.22 -4.81 -2.86
CA ARG A 62 4.39 -3.93 -2.84
C ARG A 62 5.69 -4.65 -3.19
N GLY A 63 5.84 -5.89 -2.73
CA GLY A 63 7.01 -6.75 -3.01
C GLY A 63 7.22 -7.03 -4.50
N LEU A 64 6.15 -7.08 -5.30
CA LEU A 64 6.22 -7.26 -6.75
C LEU A 64 6.96 -6.12 -7.48
N TYR A 65 7.14 -4.97 -6.83
CA TYR A 65 7.77 -3.76 -7.40
C TYR A 65 8.96 -3.25 -6.56
N LYS A 66 9.55 -4.08 -5.69
CA LYS A 66 10.56 -3.69 -4.69
C LYS A 66 11.72 -2.85 -5.24
N ASP A 67 12.13 -3.10 -6.49
CA ASP A 67 13.25 -2.42 -7.15
C ASP A 67 12.81 -1.51 -8.32
N ASP A 68 11.50 -1.28 -8.47
CA ASP A 68 10.90 -0.60 -9.62
C ASP A 68 9.74 0.32 -9.20
N ALA A 69 10.10 1.41 -8.53
CA ALA A 69 9.15 2.42 -8.06
C ALA A 69 8.40 3.14 -9.20
N GLN A 70 8.98 3.18 -10.41
CA GLN A 70 8.32 3.81 -11.56
C GLN A 70 7.18 2.94 -12.08
N SER A 71 7.39 1.64 -12.24
CA SER A 71 6.29 0.74 -12.60
C SER A 71 5.23 0.64 -11.51
N TRP A 72 5.62 0.77 -10.23
CA TRP A 72 4.69 0.83 -9.10
C TRP A 72 3.69 1.99 -9.23
N VAL A 73 4.20 3.20 -9.48
CA VAL A 73 3.38 4.41 -9.60
C VAL A 73 2.53 4.42 -10.86
N ASN A 74 3.04 3.84 -11.94
CA ASN A 74 2.39 3.85 -13.24
C ASN A 74 1.39 2.69 -13.44
N ASP A 75 1.30 1.74 -12.50
CA ASP A 75 0.36 0.63 -12.60
C ASP A 75 -1.08 1.07 -12.26
N PRO A 76 -2.02 1.05 -13.23
CA PRO A 76 -3.39 1.48 -12.99
C PRO A 76 -4.15 0.57 -12.03
N GLN A 77 -3.75 -0.71 -11.91
CA GLN A 77 -4.43 -1.66 -11.02
C GLN A 77 -4.15 -1.33 -9.55
N VAL A 78 -2.92 -0.90 -9.24
CA VAL A 78 -2.49 -0.52 -7.88
C VAL A 78 -3.26 0.71 -7.40
N SER A 79 -3.37 1.74 -8.23
CA SER A 79 -4.15 2.93 -7.91
C SER A 79 -5.66 2.62 -7.82
N SER A 80 -6.20 1.85 -8.77
CA SER A 80 -7.62 1.46 -8.78
C SER A 80 -8.03 0.66 -7.54
N VAL A 81 -7.23 -0.30 -7.10
CA VAL A 81 -7.54 -1.08 -5.90
C VAL A 81 -7.48 -0.22 -4.64
N CYS A 82 -6.53 0.73 -4.56
CA CYS A 82 -6.48 1.70 -3.46
C CYS A 82 -7.76 2.53 -3.41
N LEU A 83 -8.16 3.13 -4.53
CA LEU A 83 -9.36 3.96 -4.58
C LEU A 83 -10.63 3.15 -4.23
N THR A 84 -10.74 1.92 -4.72
CA THR A 84 -11.85 1.02 -4.41
C THR A 84 -11.98 0.77 -2.91
N VAL A 85 -10.87 0.46 -2.24
CA VAL A 85 -10.86 0.20 -0.79
C VAL A 85 -11.13 1.48 0.01
N LEU A 86 -10.54 2.62 -0.38
CA LEU A 86 -10.79 3.91 0.27
C LEU A 86 -12.27 4.31 0.17
N SER A 87 -12.87 4.14 -1.01
CA SER A 87 -14.28 4.46 -1.26
C SER A 87 -15.24 3.57 -0.47
N ALA A 88 -14.84 2.32 -0.19
CA ALA A 88 -15.61 1.41 0.66
C ALA A 88 -15.58 1.80 2.17
N LYS A 89 -14.68 2.71 2.57
CA LYS A 89 -14.52 3.24 3.95
C LYS A 89 -14.37 2.16 5.03
N ARG A 90 -13.84 0.98 4.68
CA ARG A 90 -13.62 -0.14 5.61
C ARG A 90 -12.17 -0.56 5.57
N ASN A 91 -11.55 -0.69 6.74
CA ASN A 91 -10.17 -1.18 6.90
C ASN A 91 -9.17 -0.49 5.96
N THR A 92 -9.25 0.84 5.89
CA THR A 92 -8.53 1.67 4.91
C THR A 92 -7.06 1.94 5.26
N VAL A 93 -6.58 1.51 6.43
CA VAL A 93 -5.20 1.80 6.90
C VAL A 93 -4.16 1.35 5.88
N PHE A 94 -4.27 0.13 5.34
CA PHE A 94 -3.33 -0.35 4.35
C PHE A 94 -3.46 0.36 3.01
N ALA A 95 -4.68 0.67 2.57
CA ALA A 95 -4.91 1.44 1.34
C ALA A 95 -4.37 2.87 1.44
N LEU A 96 -4.55 3.54 2.59
CA LEU A 96 -3.98 4.86 2.87
C LEU A 96 -2.46 4.81 2.93
N SER A 97 -1.87 3.77 3.53
CA SER A 97 -0.42 3.58 3.54
C SER A 97 0.13 3.35 2.12
N THR A 98 -0.58 2.60 1.28
CA THR A 98 -0.21 2.38 -0.12
C THR A 98 -0.33 3.68 -0.92
N LEU A 99 -1.42 4.44 -0.76
CA LEU A 99 -1.57 5.76 -1.37
C LEU A 99 -0.44 6.71 -0.97
N LEU A 100 -0.06 6.73 0.31
CA LEU A 100 1.05 7.55 0.78
C LEU A 100 2.37 7.17 0.08
N ASP A 101 2.63 5.87 -0.11
CA ASP A 101 3.80 5.37 -0.81
C ASP A 101 3.80 5.83 -2.28
N LEU A 102 2.67 5.69 -2.97
CA LEU A 102 2.47 6.19 -4.33
C LEU A 102 2.76 7.69 -4.45
N LEU A 103 2.19 8.50 -3.55
CA LEU A 103 2.41 9.95 -3.51
C LEU A 103 3.89 10.31 -3.28
N CYS A 104 4.60 9.56 -2.42
CA CYS A 104 6.03 9.76 -2.19
C CYS A 104 6.88 9.47 -3.43
N HIS A 105 6.39 8.63 -4.34
CA HIS A 105 7.06 8.26 -5.59
C HIS A 105 6.59 9.05 -6.81
N GLY A 106 5.75 10.08 -6.63
CA GLY A 106 5.35 11.01 -7.69
C GLY A 106 3.99 10.73 -8.33
N PHE A 107 3.17 9.84 -7.76
CA PHE A 107 1.81 9.60 -8.21
C PHE A 107 0.98 10.89 -8.17
N GLN A 108 0.24 11.16 -9.25
CA GLN A 108 -0.68 12.29 -9.35
C GLN A 108 -2.10 11.82 -9.01
N PRO A 109 -2.62 12.16 -7.82
CA PRO A 109 -3.95 11.72 -7.39
C PRO A 109 -5.05 12.41 -8.19
N SER A 110 -6.08 11.65 -8.61
CA SER A 110 -7.30 12.24 -9.16
C SER A 110 -8.16 12.88 -8.07
N GLN A 111 -9.17 13.66 -8.49
CA GLN A 111 -10.13 14.27 -7.56
C GLN A 111 -10.85 13.22 -6.71
N ASP A 112 -11.06 12.00 -7.21
CA ASP A 112 -11.71 10.92 -6.47
C ASP A 112 -10.88 10.48 -5.26
N PHE A 113 -9.55 10.47 -5.37
CA PHE A 113 -8.68 10.19 -4.23
C PHE A 113 -8.78 11.28 -3.15
N ILE A 114 -8.81 12.54 -3.57
CA ILE A 114 -8.95 13.69 -2.66
C ILE A 114 -10.28 13.56 -1.92
N ASN A 115 -11.37 13.36 -2.65
CA ASN A 115 -12.70 13.19 -2.09
C ASN A 115 -12.79 11.98 -1.14
N ALA A 116 -12.15 10.86 -1.50
CA ALA A 116 -12.15 9.65 -0.68
C ALA A 116 -11.37 9.86 0.64
N VAL A 117 -10.22 10.54 0.61
CA VAL A 117 -9.45 10.87 1.82
C VAL A 117 -10.18 11.90 2.67
N ASP A 118 -10.77 12.92 2.06
CA ASP A 118 -11.56 13.94 2.78
C ASP A 118 -12.76 13.32 3.50
N ALA A 119 -13.42 12.35 2.87
CA ALA A 119 -14.52 11.62 3.47
C ALA A 119 -14.13 10.72 4.65
N LEU A 120 -12.83 10.54 4.91
CA LEU A 120 -12.26 9.81 6.06
C LEU A 120 -11.75 10.76 7.16
N LYS A 121 -11.68 12.07 6.91
CA LYS A 121 -11.31 13.06 7.93
C LYS A 121 -12.41 13.14 9.00
N THR A 122 -12.01 13.18 10.26
CA THR A 122 -12.90 13.49 11.38
C THR A 122 -13.02 15.00 11.58
N PRO A 123 -14.13 15.52 12.11
CA PRO A 123 -14.29 16.96 12.37
C PRO A 123 -13.19 17.56 13.26
N ASP A 124 -12.60 16.75 14.15
CA ASP A 124 -11.51 17.16 15.04
C ASP A 124 -10.15 17.29 14.32
N LEU A 125 -10.03 16.82 13.08
CA LEU A 125 -8.85 16.99 12.25
C LEU A 125 -8.98 18.32 11.49
N ASP A 126 -8.68 19.42 12.18
CA ASP A 126 -8.66 20.77 11.61
C ASP A 126 -7.44 20.89 10.68
N LEU A 127 -7.55 20.32 9.49
CA LEU A 127 -6.44 20.19 8.55
C LEU A 127 -6.62 21.17 7.40
N SER A 128 -6.04 22.36 7.56
CA SER A 128 -5.59 23.22 6.47
C SER A 128 -4.34 22.65 5.78
N ASP A 129 -4.22 21.32 5.71
CA ASP A 129 -3.12 20.66 5.02
C ASP A 129 -3.46 20.69 3.51
N SER A 130 -2.93 21.67 2.76
CA SER A 130 -3.15 21.77 1.31
C SER A 130 -2.55 20.60 0.52
N ASN A 131 -1.69 19.81 1.16
CA ASN A 131 -1.03 18.65 0.57
C ASN A 131 -1.73 17.35 0.97
N LEU A 132 -2.19 16.57 -0.02
CA LEU A 132 -2.87 15.30 0.18
C LEU A 132 -2.03 14.29 0.98
N ALA A 133 -0.71 14.21 0.76
CA ALA A 133 0.15 13.27 1.50
C ALA A 133 0.19 13.59 3.00
N THR A 134 0.16 14.88 3.33
CA THR A 134 0.10 15.37 4.70
C THR A 134 -1.25 15.03 5.33
N ALA A 135 -2.36 15.23 4.60
CA ALA A 135 -3.69 14.85 5.04
C ALA A 135 -3.80 13.33 5.30
N VAL A 136 -3.25 12.50 4.40
CA VAL A 136 -3.20 11.04 4.55
C VAL A 136 -2.44 10.65 5.82
N CYS A 137 -1.28 11.27 6.12
CA CYS A 137 -0.54 10.99 7.36
C CYS A 137 -1.35 11.32 8.62
N SER A 138 -2.09 12.43 8.59
CA SER A 138 -2.95 12.84 9.71
C SER A 138 -4.10 11.85 9.93
N VAL A 139 -4.78 11.41 8.86
CA VAL A 139 -5.82 10.38 8.92
C VAL A 139 -5.25 9.06 9.44
N LEU A 140 -4.08 8.63 8.95
CA LEU A 140 -3.39 7.43 9.43
C LEU A 140 -3.02 7.51 10.91
N GLY A 141 -2.57 8.67 11.39
CA GLY A 141 -2.28 8.90 12.81
C GLY A 141 -3.51 8.70 13.71
N HIS A 142 -4.69 9.06 13.23
CA HIS A 142 -5.96 8.85 13.94
C HIS A 142 -6.43 7.39 13.86
N MET A 143 -6.33 6.76 12.69
CA MET A 143 -6.81 5.38 12.46
C MET A 143 -5.87 4.29 13.00
N ASP A 144 -4.58 4.59 13.18
CA ASP A 144 -3.58 3.70 13.77
C ASP A 144 -2.87 4.40 14.94
N PRO A 145 -3.54 4.54 16.10
CA PRO A 145 -2.98 5.23 17.27
C PRO A 145 -1.70 4.58 17.79
N MET A 146 -1.52 3.27 17.58
CA MET A 146 -0.30 2.56 17.98
C MET A 146 0.94 3.09 17.24
N ARG A 147 0.77 3.60 16.02
CA ARG A 147 1.83 4.16 15.19
C ARG A 147 1.73 5.67 15.01
N VAL A 148 1.02 6.38 15.89
CA VAL A 148 0.84 7.84 15.80
C VAL A 148 2.17 8.60 15.67
N ASN A 149 3.19 8.23 16.45
CA ASN A 149 4.52 8.84 16.39
C ASN A 149 5.24 8.57 15.06
N TYR A 150 5.04 7.37 14.49
CA TYR A 150 5.59 7.02 13.18
C TYR A 150 4.94 7.85 12.07
N TRP A 151 3.62 8.01 12.10
CA TRP A 151 2.91 8.82 11.11
C TRP A 151 3.25 10.31 11.23
N ALA A 152 3.43 10.83 12.45
CA ALA A 152 3.93 12.19 12.67
C ALA A 152 5.35 12.39 12.13
N TRP A 153 6.26 11.44 12.39
CA TRP A 153 7.60 11.46 11.81
C TRP A 153 7.56 11.39 10.27
N ARG A 154 6.69 10.53 9.72
CA ARG A 154 6.55 10.36 8.26
C ARG A 154 6.03 11.63 7.60
N LYS A 155 5.05 12.31 8.20
CA LYS A 155 4.54 13.63 7.76
C LYS A 155 5.66 14.66 7.63
N ASN A 156 6.60 14.70 8.58
CA ASN A 156 7.75 15.60 8.56
C ASN A 156 8.87 15.21 7.56
N LYS A 157 8.80 14.00 6.99
CA LYS A 157 9.78 13.47 6.03
C LYS A 157 9.21 13.32 4.62
N LEU A 158 8.04 13.87 4.36
CA LEU A 158 7.47 13.88 3.01
C LEU A 158 8.39 14.65 2.07
N PRO A 159 8.60 14.17 0.84
CA PRO A 159 9.32 14.93 -0.16
C PRO A 159 8.60 16.26 -0.39
N ALA A 160 9.36 17.36 -0.50
CA ALA A 160 8.78 18.63 -0.89
C ALA A 160 8.11 18.45 -2.26
N GLN A 161 6.79 18.57 -2.33
CA GLN A 161 6.10 18.56 -3.61
C GLN A 161 6.49 19.84 -4.32
N THR A 162 7.26 19.74 -5.40
CA THR A 162 7.47 20.85 -6.33
C THR A 162 6.11 21.20 -6.92
N ALA A 163 5.66 22.42 -6.62
CA ALA A 163 4.46 23.04 -7.15
C ALA A 163 4.49 23.19 -8.68
#